data_AF-A0A944L407-F1
#
_entry.id   AF-A0A944L407-F1
#
_cell.length_a   1.000
_cell.length_b   1.000
_cell.length_c   1.000
_cell.angle_alpha   90.00
_cell.angle_beta   90.00
_cell.angle_gamma   90.00
#
_symmetry.space_group_name_H-M   'P 1'
#
loop_
_entity.id
_entity.type
_entity.pdbx_description
1 polymer ?
#
loop_
_entity_poly.entity_id
_entity_poly.type
_entity_poly.pdbx_seq_one_letter_code
_entity_poly.pdbx_strand_id
1 'polypeptide(L)' 'MNSLLIIAGVIAILLLLVGGFNQALNFLLWVGIILLILAVLGWVFGRRGPRVP' A
#
# COMPACT_ATOMS: atom_id res chain seq x y z
N MET A 1 11.34 38.43 -3.84
CA MET A 1 10.47 37.25 -3.60
C MET A 1 10.34 36.53 -4.92
N ASN A 2 11.30 35.64 -5.20
CA ASN A 2 11.44 35.06 -6.53
C ASN A 2 10.52 33.84 -6.60
N SER A 3 9.49 33.94 -7.44
CA SER A 3 8.52 32.87 -7.69
C SER A 3 9.19 31.52 -8.01
N LEU A 4 10.34 31.54 -8.69
CA LEU A 4 11.14 30.35 -8.99
C LEU A 4 11.59 29.58 -7.74
N LEU A 5 11.97 30.27 -6.66
CA LEU A 5 12.39 29.62 -5.41
C LEU A 5 11.20 28.97 -4.69
N ILE A 6 10.02 29.59 -4.76
CA ILE A 6 8.79 29.06 -4.19
C ILE A 6 8.38 27.78 -4.93
N ILE A 7 8.42 27.81 -6.27
CA ILE A 7 8.10 26.65 -7.11
C ILE A 7 9.07 25.49 -6.84
N ALA A 8 10.37 25.77 -6.79
CA ALA A 8 11.39 24.76 -6.50
C ALA A 8 11.19 24.15 -5.09
N GLY A 9 10.84 24.96 -4.09
CA GLY A 9 10.54 24.49 -2.74
C GLY A 9 9.33 23.55 -2.69
N VAL A 10 8.24 23.88 -3.40
CA VAL A 10 7.06 23.01 -3.48
C VAL A 10 7.38 21.69 -4.19
N ILE A 11 8.10 21.74 -5.32
CA ILE A 11 8.49 20.54 -6.07
C ILE A 11 9.39 19.64 -5.22
N ALA A 12 10.33 20.21 -4.44
CA ALA A 12 11.18 19.44 -3.55
C ALA A 12 10.37 18.67 -2.49
N ILE A 13 9.35 19.30 -1.89
CA ILE A 13 8.46 18.64 -0.93
C ILE A 13 7.66 17.52 -1.59
N LEU A 14 7.10 17.79 -2.78
CA LEU A 14 6.34 16.78 -3.53
C LEU A 14 7.23 15.60 -3.95
N LEU A 15 8.46 15.83 -4.40
CA LEU A 15 9.38 14.75 -4.78
C LEU A 15 9.86 13.95 -3.57
N LEU A 16 10.07 14.59 -2.41
CA LEU A 16 10.41 13.89 -1.16
C LEU A 16 9.27 12.96 -0.72
N LEU A 17 8.02 13.44 -0.81
CA LEU A 17 6.86 12.64 -0.51
C LEU A 17 6.66 11.55 -1.58
N VAL A 18 6.52 11.90 -2.85
CA VAL A 18 6.23 10.95 -3.93
C VAL A 18 7.37 9.94 -4.15
N GLY A 19 8.62 10.27 -3.86
CA GLY A 19 9.75 9.34 -3.99
C GLY A 19 9.70 8.22 -2.96
N GLY A 20 9.76 8.56 -1.67
CA GLY A 20 9.82 7.56 -0.59
C GLY A 20 8.46 7.05 -0.12
N PHE A 21 7.48 7.94 0.01
CA PHE A 21 6.16 7.61 0.56
C PHE A 21 5.32 6.79 -0.41
N ASN A 22 5.40 7.05 -1.72
CA ASN A 22 4.67 6.27 -2.73
C ASN A 22 5.14 4.80 -2.75
N GLN A 23 6.44 4.55 -2.62
CA GLN A 23 6.99 3.19 -2.59
C GLN A 23 6.53 2.43 -1.34
N ALA A 24 6.58 3.06 -0.16
CA ALA A 24 6.10 2.48 1.08
C ALA A 24 4.58 2.23 1.07
N LEU A 25 3.79 3.19 0.55
CA LEU A 25 2.35 3.04 0.36
C LEU A 25 2.01 1.90 -0.60
N ASN A 26 2.70 1.84 -1.75
CA ASN A 26 2.47 0.78 -2.73
C ASN A 26 2.76 -0.58 -2.11
N PHE A 27 3.89 -0.74 -1.41
CA PHE A 27 4.22 -1.96 -0.68
C PHE A 27 3.12 -2.34 0.33
N LEU A 28 2.70 -1.40 1.18
CA LEU A 28 1.68 -1.68 2.19
C LEU A 28 0.34 -2.08 1.57
N LEU A 29 -0.08 -1.40 0.50
CA LEU A 29 -1.31 -1.72 -0.21
C LEU A 29 -1.21 -3.08 -0.92
N TRP A 30 -0.10 -3.36 -1.61
CA TRP A 30 0.10 -4.64 -2.29
C TRP A 30 0.12 -5.81 -1.30
N VAL A 31 0.91 -5.70 -0.23
CA VAL A 31 0.99 -6.73 0.82
C VAL A 31 -0.34 -6.87 1.54
N GLY A 32 -1.00 -5.77 1.88
CA GLY A 32 -2.33 -5.76 2.50
C GLY A 32 -3.37 -6.48 1.63
N ILE A 33 -3.37 -6.21 0.32
CA ILE A 33 -4.27 -6.87 -0.64
C ILE A 33 -3.96 -8.37 -0.74
N ILE A 34 -2.68 -8.77 -0.86
CA ILE A 34 -2.31 -10.20 -0.90
C ILE A 34 -2.80 -10.90 0.37
N LEU A 35 -2.50 -10.35 1.54
CA LEU A 35 -2.87 -10.95 2.82
C LEU A 35 -4.39 -11.03 2.99
N LEU A 36 -5.12 -10.01 2.53
CA LEU A 36 -6.57 -10.01 2.53
C LEU A 36 -7.12 -11.11 1.62
N ILE A 37 -6.57 -11.27 0.41
CA ILE A 37 -6.93 -12.36 -0.49
C ILE A 37 -6.66 -13.72 0.17
N LEU A 38 -5.48 -13.94 0.75
CA LEU A 38 -5.15 -15.19 1.43
C LEU A 38 -6.07 -15.48 2.63
N ALA A 39 -6.39 -14.47 3.43
CA ALA A 39 -7.32 -14.59 4.54
C ALA A 39 -8.74 -14.96 4.06
N VAL A 40 -9.22 -14.31 3.00
CA VAL A 40 -10.51 -14.62 2.38
C VAL A 40 -10.50 -16.04 1.83
N LEU A 41 -9.45 -16.44 1.10
CA LEU A 41 -9.33 -17.80 0.56
C LEU A 41 -9.31 -18.84 1.70
N GLY A 42 -8.48 -18.64 2.73
CA GLY A 42 -8.42 -19.52 3.89
C GLY A 42 -9.76 -19.61 4.63
N TRP A 43 -10.49 -18.50 4.74
CA TRP A 43 -11.82 -18.48 5.36
C TRP A 43 -12.88 -19.18 4.50
N VAL A 44 -12.92 -18.93 3.19
CA VAL A 44 -13.90 -19.56 2.27
C VAL A 44 -13.65 -21.06 2.16
N PHE A 45 -12.40 -21.47 1.96
CA PHE A 45 -12.05 -22.89 1.78
C PHE A 45 -11.98 -23.64 3.10
N GLY A 46 -11.51 -23.02 4.19
CA GLY A 46 -11.39 -23.62 5.51
C GLY A 46 -12.74 -23.84 6.23
N ARG A 47 -13.82 -23.19 5.79
CA ARG A 47 -15.18 -23.42 6.30
C ARG A 47 -15.71 -24.84 6.05
N ARG A 48 -15.10 -25.61 5.15
CA ARG A 48 -15.42 -27.02 4.90
C ARG A 48 -14.45 -27.92 5.68
N GLY A 49 -14.45 -27.81 7.00
CA GLY A 49 -13.78 -28.81 7.83
C GLY A 49 -14.33 -30.21 7.49
N PRO A 50 -13.47 -31.23 7.30
CA PRO A 50 -13.95 -32.60 7.18
C PRO A 50 -14.65 -32.93 8.49
N ARG A 51 -15.96 -33.21 8.41
CA ARG A 51 -16.64 -33.99 9.46
C ARG A 51 -16.13 -35.42 9.33
N VAL A 52 -14.87 -35.65 9.70
CA VAL A 52 -14.39 -36.99 9.94
C VAL A 52 -15.09 -37.46 11.23
N PRO A 53 -15.86 -38.56 11.17
CA PRO A 53 -16.63 -39.07 12.29
C PRO A 53 -15.76 -39.54 13.45
#